data_AF-A0A561ENW0-F1
#
_entry.id   AF-A0A561ENW0-F1
#
_cell.length_a   1.000
_cell.length_b   1.000
_cell.length_c   1.000
_cell.angle_alpha   90.00
_cell.angle_beta   90.00
_cell.angle_gamma   90.00
#
_symmetry.space_group_name_H-M   'P 1'
#
loop_
_entity.id
_entity.type
_entity.pdbx_description
1 polymer ?
#
loop_
_entity_poly.entity_id
_entity_poly.type
_entity_poly.pdbx_seq_one_letter_code
_entity_poly.pdbx_strand_id
1 'polypeptide(L)'
;MLTTDDVYETRYGWTRRTSRKAVTNAMTAAVAVLALAVGAAKGGTLGAVIVVLGVLALLLGAGSAALSFATVRRRQVALRVDTDGILLGGYPLGYARTTALVPWSDIVGVELWVQRAGSMAFVGLHRTEGAPPLPAASSNPALARANERASGMCLDLLSASRPVHLWQLDTQRLLTTIARHAPHVVITVDPAFPGQG
;
A
#
# COMPACT_ATOMS: atom_id res chain seq x y z
N MET A 1 -30.34 3.30 -11.12
CA MET A 1 -29.22 2.81 -11.96
C MET A 1 -28.09 3.79 -11.73
N LEU A 2 -27.10 3.46 -10.88
CA LEU A 2 -25.93 4.34 -10.65
C LEU A 2 -25.13 4.38 -11.96
N THR A 3 -24.84 5.58 -12.45
CA THR A 3 -24.00 5.70 -13.65
C THR A 3 -22.57 5.31 -13.29
N THR A 4 -21.79 4.82 -14.26
CA THR A 4 -20.38 4.43 -14.02
C THR A 4 -19.52 5.61 -13.53
N ASP A 5 -20.03 6.83 -13.65
CA ASP A 5 -19.44 8.06 -13.12
C ASP A 5 -19.69 8.29 -11.63
N ASP A 6 -20.61 7.55 -11.00
CA ASP A 6 -20.93 7.69 -9.57
C ASP A 6 -20.02 6.87 -8.65
N VAL A 7 -19.27 5.93 -9.23
CA VAL A 7 -18.37 5.06 -8.47
C VAL A 7 -16.95 5.24 -8.96
N TYR A 8 -16.09 5.71 -8.07
CA TYR A 8 -14.65 5.66 -8.29
C TYR A 8 -14.12 4.35 -7.69
N GLU A 9 -13.56 3.48 -8.52
CA GLU A 9 -12.98 2.21 -8.07
C GLU A 9 -11.63 2.00 -8.75
N THR A 10 -10.65 1.59 -7.96
CA THR A 10 -9.35 1.16 -8.44
C THR A 10 -8.96 -0.15 -7.77
N ARG A 11 -8.29 -1.01 -8.54
CA ARG A 11 -7.95 -2.37 -8.15
C ARG A 11 -6.45 -2.55 -8.16
N TYR A 12 -5.98 -3.54 -7.42
CA TYR A 12 -4.58 -3.92 -7.49
C TYR A 12 -4.20 -4.33 -8.91
N GLY A 13 -3.11 -3.76 -9.40
CA GLY A 13 -2.63 -3.82 -10.77
C GLY A 13 -1.18 -3.40 -10.91
N TRP A 14 -0.57 -3.78 -12.03
CA TRP A 14 0.78 -3.33 -12.37
C TRP A 14 0.80 -1.83 -12.65
N THR A 15 1.84 -1.19 -12.16
CA THR A 15 2.16 0.22 -12.41
C THR A 15 3.60 0.30 -12.89
N ARG A 16 3.96 1.33 -13.65
CA ARG A 16 5.34 1.48 -14.15
C ARG A 16 6.39 1.37 -13.03
N ARG A 17 6.08 1.92 -11.85
CA ARG A 17 6.93 1.84 -10.66
C ARG A 17 7.01 0.42 -10.08
N THR A 18 5.89 -0.28 -10.00
CA THR A 18 5.86 -1.65 -9.43
C THR A 18 6.42 -2.68 -10.39
N SER A 19 6.25 -2.50 -11.71
CA SER A 19 6.91 -3.32 -12.73
C SER A 19 8.43 -3.19 -12.65
N ARG A 20 8.96 -1.95 -12.50
CA ARG A 20 10.41 -1.75 -12.28
C ARG A 20 10.90 -2.46 -11.03
N LYS A 21 10.18 -2.32 -9.91
CA LYS A 21 10.52 -3.04 -8.66
C LYS A 21 10.46 -4.55 -8.83
N ALA A 22 9.47 -5.08 -9.54
CA ALA A 22 9.36 -6.50 -9.81
C ALA A 22 10.55 -7.03 -10.63
N VAL A 23 11.01 -6.27 -11.63
CA VAL A 23 12.24 -6.60 -12.38
C VAL A 23 13.46 -6.60 -11.47
N THR A 24 13.65 -5.56 -10.65
CA THR A 24 14.77 -5.51 -9.69
C THR A 24 14.73 -6.70 -8.72
N ASN A 25 13.55 -7.04 -8.18
CA ASN A 25 13.39 -8.18 -7.29
C ASN A 25 13.69 -9.51 -7.98
N ALA A 26 13.29 -9.67 -9.24
CA ALA A 26 13.60 -10.86 -10.03
C ALA A 26 15.12 -10.98 -10.31
N MET A 27 15.78 -9.86 -10.63
CA MET A 27 17.24 -9.84 -10.79
C MET A 27 17.95 -10.19 -9.48
N THR A 28 17.52 -9.64 -8.35
CA THR A 28 18.06 -9.98 -7.03
C THR A 28 17.90 -11.47 -6.73
N ALA A 29 16.75 -12.05 -7.05
CA ALA A 29 16.52 -13.49 -6.91
C ALA A 29 17.47 -14.32 -7.80
N ALA A 30 17.71 -13.90 -9.05
CA ALA A 30 18.64 -14.57 -9.95
C ALA A 30 20.09 -14.53 -9.44
N VAL A 31 20.55 -13.36 -8.99
CA VAL A 31 21.89 -13.19 -8.37
C VAL A 31 22.00 -14.04 -7.10
N ALA A 32 20.94 -14.10 -6.30
CA ALA A 32 20.91 -14.93 -5.10
C ALA A 32 21.07 -16.43 -5.41
N VAL A 33 20.40 -16.94 -6.45
CA VAL A 33 20.58 -18.34 -6.90
C VAL A 33 22.02 -18.61 -7.34
N LEU A 34 22.64 -17.67 -8.06
CA LEU A 34 24.05 -17.80 -8.44
C LEU A 34 24.97 -17.80 -7.20
N ALA A 35 24.72 -16.91 -6.23
CA ALA A 35 25.48 -16.86 -4.99
C ALA A 35 25.38 -18.19 -4.22
N LEU A 36 24.18 -18.79 -4.14
CA LEU A 36 23.98 -20.11 -3.53
C LEU A 36 24.83 -21.19 -4.21
N ALA A 37 24.82 -21.24 -5.54
CA ALA A 37 25.63 -22.19 -6.31
C ALA A 37 27.14 -22.00 -6.06
N VAL A 38 27.63 -20.77 -6.09
CA VAL A 38 29.04 -20.44 -5.83
C VAL A 38 29.44 -20.77 -4.40
N GLY A 39 28.60 -20.41 -3.42
CA GLY A 39 28.86 -20.65 -2.00
C GLY A 39 28.93 -22.15 -1.69
N ALA A 40 28.01 -22.94 -2.27
CA ALA A 40 28.02 -24.40 -2.16
C ALA A 40 29.28 -25.02 -2.77
N ALA A 41 29.73 -24.52 -3.92
CA ALA A 41 30.93 -25.00 -4.60
C ALA A 41 32.24 -24.65 -3.86
N LYS A 42 32.32 -23.47 -3.23
CA LYS A 42 33.55 -23.03 -2.55
C LYS A 42 33.85 -23.81 -1.26
N GLY A 43 32.81 -24.27 -0.55
CA GLY A 43 32.96 -24.87 0.77
C GLY A 43 33.57 -23.92 1.83
N GLY A 44 33.83 -24.46 3.02
CA GLY A 44 34.42 -23.72 4.14
C GLY A 44 33.57 -22.55 4.65
N THR A 45 34.16 -21.75 5.55
CA THR A 45 33.46 -20.62 6.21
C THR A 45 32.99 -19.57 5.20
N LEU A 46 33.81 -19.25 4.19
CA LEU A 46 33.45 -18.27 3.16
C LEU A 46 32.28 -18.77 2.29
N GLY A 47 32.27 -20.05 1.91
CA GLY A 47 31.15 -20.64 1.19
C GLY A 47 29.85 -20.57 2.00
N ALA A 48 29.91 -20.90 3.28
CA ALA A 48 28.75 -20.80 4.18
C ALA A 48 28.19 -19.36 4.28
N VAL A 49 29.05 -18.35 4.42
CA VAL A 49 28.62 -16.94 4.44
C VAL A 49 27.92 -16.54 3.14
N ILE A 50 28.48 -16.93 1.98
CA ILE A 50 27.87 -16.64 0.68
C ILE A 50 26.50 -17.32 0.57
N VAL A 51 26.37 -18.57 1.03
CA VAL A 51 25.09 -19.28 1.04
C VAL A 51 24.06 -18.53 1.89
N VAL A 52 24.42 -18.12 3.11
CA VAL A 52 23.50 -17.39 4.00
C VAL A 52 23.01 -16.08 3.36
N LEU A 53 23.92 -15.30 2.77
CA LEU A 53 23.56 -14.07 2.05
C LEU A 53 22.68 -14.35 0.83
N GLY A 54 22.99 -15.42 0.08
CA GLY A 54 22.18 -15.89 -1.03
C GLY A 54 20.76 -16.26 -0.60
N VAL A 55 20.60 -17.03 0.49
CA VAL A 55 19.29 -17.38 1.03
C VAL A 55 18.50 -16.12 1.41
N LEU A 56 19.13 -15.19 2.14
CA LEU A 56 18.47 -13.95 2.55
C LEU A 56 18.02 -13.10 1.34
N ALA A 57 18.90 -12.93 0.35
CA ALA A 57 18.58 -12.20 -0.87
C ALA A 57 17.48 -12.89 -1.69
N LEU A 58 17.46 -14.22 -1.73
CA LEU A 58 16.43 -14.99 -2.42
C LEU A 58 15.07 -14.82 -1.75
N LEU A 59 15.01 -14.92 -0.41
CA LEU A 59 13.78 -14.73 0.35
C LEU A 59 13.20 -13.33 0.14
N LEU A 60 14.05 -12.29 0.17
CA LEU A 60 13.62 -10.91 -0.05
C LEU A 60 13.16 -10.66 -1.49
N GLY A 61 13.97 -11.06 -2.48
CA GLY A 61 13.69 -10.84 -3.90
C GLY A 61 12.51 -11.66 -4.40
N ALA A 62 12.61 -12.99 -4.30
CA ALA A 62 11.57 -13.91 -4.79
C ALA A 62 10.28 -13.79 -3.97
N GLY A 63 10.39 -13.66 -2.64
CA GLY A 63 9.22 -13.48 -1.78
C GLY A 63 8.43 -12.21 -2.10
N SER A 64 9.13 -11.08 -2.28
CA SER A 64 8.47 -9.82 -2.67
C SER A 64 7.84 -9.89 -4.07
N ALA A 65 8.53 -10.50 -5.04
CA ALA A 65 8.00 -10.67 -6.40
C ALA A 65 6.75 -11.58 -6.41
N ALA A 66 6.79 -12.71 -5.72
CA ALA A 66 5.67 -13.64 -5.60
C ALA A 66 4.45 -12.98 -4.94
N LEU A 67 4.66 -12.23 -3.85
CA LEU A 67 3.58 -11.51 -3.18
C LEU A 67 2.95 -10.44 -4.08
N SER A 68 3.77 -9.66 -4.79
CA SER A 68 3.29 -8.64 -5.73
C SER A 68 2.45 -9.27 -6.85
N PHE A 69 2.96 -10.36 -7.44
CA PHE A 69 2.27 -11.09 -8.50
C PHE A 69 0.94 -11.67 -8.01
N ALA A 70 0.93 -12.31 -6.84
CA ALA A 70 -0.29 -12.87 -6.24
C ALA A 70 -1.35 -11.77 -5.99
N THR A 71 -0.94 -10.61 -5.51
CA THR A 71 -1.82 -9.46 -5.26
C THR A 71 -2.47 -8.98 -6.56
N VAL A 72 -1.65 -8.73 -7.59
CA VAL A 72 -2.13 -8.24 -8.89
C VAL A 72 -3.03 -9.27 -9.57
N ARG A 73 -2.71 -10.56 -9.48
CA ARG A 73 -3.51 -11.65 -10.06
C ARG A 73 -4.92 -11.69 -9.48
N ARG A 74 -5.09 -11.40 -8.18
CA ARG A 74 -6.40 -11.43 -7.51
C ARG A 74 -7.30 -10.25 -7.87
N ARG A 75 -6.77 -9.15 -8.45
CA ARG A 75 -7.52 -7.94 -8.85
C ARG A 75 -8.51 -7.44 -7.78
N GLN A 76 -8.09 -7.53 -6.52
CA GLN A 76 -8.89 -7.05 -5.39
C GLN A 76 -8.99 -5.52 -5.42
N VAL A 77 -10.05 -4.98 -4.84
CA VAL A 77 -10.27 -3.53 -4.79
C VAL A 77 -9.26 -2.90 -3.84
N ALA A 78 -8.50 -1.93 -4.33
CA ALA A 78 -7.52 -1.22 -3.49
C ALA A 78 -8.17 0.00 -2.82
N LEU A 79 -9.03 0.70 -3.56
CA LEU A 79 -9.80 1.83 -3.08
C LEU A 79 -11.11 1.89 -3.88
N ARG A 80 -12.23 2.13 -3.20
CA ARG A 80 -13.50 2.44 -3.84
C ARG A 80 -14.19 3.56 -3.08
N VAL A 81 -14.81 4.48 -3.82
CA VAL A 81 -15.59 5.61 -3.32
C VAL A 81 -16.93 5.58 -4.03
N ASP A 82 -17.99 5.55 -3.25
CA ASP A 82 -19.38 5.53 -3.73
C ASP A 82 -20.30 6.25 -2.75
N THR A 83 -21.62 6.05 -2.88
CA THR A 83 -22.64 6.68 -2.05
C THR A 83 -22.59 6.26 -0.58
N ASP A 84 -22.03 5.09 -0.28
CA ASP A 84 -22.03 4.54 1.07
C ASP A 84 -20.81 5.04 1.86
N GLY A 85 -19.69 5.26 1.17
CA GLY A 85 -18.48 5.78 1.80
C GLY A 85 -17.21 5.50 0.99
N ILE A 86 -16.12 5.29 1.73
CA ILE A 86 -14.82 4.93 1.18
C ILE A 86 -14.42 3.53 1.65
N LEU A 87 -14.33 2.59 0.71
CA LEU A 87 -13.76 1.28 0.94
C LEU A 87 -12.23 1.35 0.81
N LEU A 88 -11.54 1.15 1.94
CA LEU A 88 -10.10 0.98 2.00
C LEU A 88 -9.76 -0.52 1.83
N GLY A 89 -9.17 -0.87 0.69
CA GLY A 89 -8.73 -2.25 0.40
C GLY A 89 -7.67 -2.73 1.38
N GLY A 90 -7.72 -4.00 1.77
CA GLY A 90 -6.80 -4.57 2.75
C GLY A 90 -5.38 -4.84 2.22
N TYR A 91 -4.44 -5.08 3.13
CA TYR A 91 -3.07 -5.45 2.78
C TYR A 91 -3.01 -6.85 2.14
N PRO A 92 -2.08 -7.10 1.19
CA PRO A 92 -2.01 -8.37 0.45
C PRO A 92 -2.07 -9.66 1.28
N LEU A 93 -1.37 -9.71 2.41
CA LEU A 93 -1.28 -10.89 3.27
C LEU A 93 -2.48 -11.05 4.22
N GLY A 94 -3.40 -10.09 4.25
CA GLY A 94 -4.53 -10.08 5.18
C GLY A 94 -5.72 -9.31 4.63
N TYR A 95 -5.96 -9.39 3.31
CA TYR A 95 -6.89 -8.50 2.61
C TYR A 95 -8.27 -8.49 3.27
N ALA A 96 -8.89 -9.65 3.47
CA ALA A 96 -10.22 -9.74 4.08
C ALA A 96 -10.28 -9.17 5.50
N ARG A 97 -9.22 -9.37 6.30
CA ARG A 97 -9.14 -8.87 7.68
C ARG A 97 -8.91 -7.36 7.77
N THR A 98 -8.30 -6.77 6.75
CA THR A 98 -7.84 -5.37 6.77
C THR A 98 -8.57 -4.48 5.79
N THR A 99 -9.54 -5.04 5.06
CA THR A 99 -10.47 -4.25 4.24
C THR A 99 -11.52 -3.64 5.15
N ALA A 100 -11.80 -2.36 4.97
CA ALA A 100 -12.83 -1.67 5.74
C ALA A 100 -13.59 -0.68 4.86
N LEU A 101 -14.91 -0.70 4.96
CA LEU A 101 -15.77 0.38 4.45
C LEU A 101 -15.91 1.42 5.57
N VAL A 102 -15.56 2.66 5.27
CA VAL A 102 -15.72 3.80 6.18
C VAL A 102 -16.87 4.64 5.66
N PRO A 103 -18.00 4.72 6.37
CA PRO A 103 -19.16 5.46 5.90
C PRO A 103 -18.88 6.97 5.89
N TRP A 104 -19.57 7.73 5.04
CA TRP A 104 -19.39 9.19 4.98
C TRP A 104 -19.63 9.89 6.33
N SER A 105 -20.55 9.38 7.16
CA SER A 105 -20.81 9.89 8.51
C SER A 105 -19.60 9.87 9.45
N ASP A 106 -18.65 8.97 9.18
CA ASP A 106 -17.45 8.79 10.00
C ASP A 106 -16.27 9.58 9.47
N ILE A 107 -16.38 10.26 8.32
CA ILE A 107 -15.28 10.92 7.63
C ILE A 107 -15.44 12.43 7.76
N VAL A 108 -14.44 13.09 8.35
CA VAL A 108 -14.37 14.56 8.40
C VAL A 108 -13.38 15.13 7.41
N GLY A 109 -12.42 14.31 6.94
CA GLY A 109 -11.45 14.74 5.95
C GLY A 109 -10.80 13.59 5.19
N VAL A 110 -10.27 13.91 4.01
CA VAL A 110 -9.44 13.01 3.21
C VAL A 110 -8.10 13.68 2.99
N GLU A 111 -7.01 12.98 3.29
CA GLU A 111 -5.66 13.47 3.13
C GLU A 111 -4.89 12.62 2.13
N LEU A 112 -4.43 13.25 1.06
CA LEU A 112 -3.52 12.67 0.09
C LEU A 112 -2.10 13.12 0.43
N TRP A 113 -1.26 12.22 0.96
CA TRP A 113 0.05 12.58 1.49
C TRP A 113 1.18 11.68 0.98
N VAL A 114 2.41 12.15 1.08
CA VAL A 114 3.62 11.37 0.76
C VAL A 114 4.42 11.13 2.02
N GLN A 115 4.81 9.88 2.24
CA GLN A 115 5.62 9.51 3.40
C GLN A 115 6.97 10.21 3.39
N ARG A 116 7.29 10.94 4.47
CA ARG A 116 8.54 11.71 4.62
C ARG A 116 9.80 10.88 4.47
N ALA A 117 9.83 9.69 5.04
CA ALA A 117 10.98 8.77 4.95
C ALA A 117 11.13 8.11 3.55
N GLY A 118 10.30 8.46 2.57
CA GLY A 118 10.35 7.84 1.25
C GLY A 118 9.58 8.63 0.19
N SER A 119 9.05 7.91 -0.79
CA SER A 119 8.24 8.46 -1.88
C SER A 119 6.95 7.67 -2.07
N MET A 120 6.47 7.03 -1.00
CA MET A 120 5.23 6.28 -1.03
C MET A 120 4.08 7.24 -0.77
N ALA A 121 3.17 7.34 -1.73
CA ALA A 121 1.94 8.12 -1.61
C ALA A 121 0.88 7.31 -0.86
N PHE A 122 0.01 7.99 -0.14
CA PHE A 122 -1.05 7.41 0.68
C PHE A 122 -2.36 8.17 0.50
N VAL A 123 -3.47 7.45 0.56
CA VAL A 123 -4.81 8.01 0.75
C VAL A 123 -5.19 7.75 2.21
N GLY A 124 -5.31 8.80 3.02
CA GLY A 124 -5.69 8.73 4.42
C GLY A 124 -7.05 9.36 4.68
N LEU A 125 -7.75 8.86 5.71
CA LEU A 125 -9.03 9.41 6.16
C LEU A 125 -8.88 9.98 7.56
N HIS A 126 -9.30 11.23 7.74
CA HIS A 126 -9.58 11.83 9.04
C HIS A 126 -10.99 11.47 9.42
N ARG A 127 -11.15 10.91 10.62
CA ARG A 127 -12.42 10.35 11.08
C ARG A 127 -12.98 11.12 12.27
N THR A 128 -14.30 11.07 12.41
CA THR A 128 -15.00 11.65 13.55
C THR A 128 -14.53 10.98 14.85
N GLU A 129 -14.41 11.77 15.92
CA GLU A 129 -14.09 11.25 17.25
C GLU A 129 -15.13 10.22 17.70
N GLY A 130 -14.67 9.09 18.26
CA GLY A 130 -15.54 8.00 18.68
C GLY A 130 -16.01 7.05 17.57
N ALA A 131 -15.62 7.27 16.31
CA ALA A 131 -15.94 6.36 15.22
C ALA A 131 -15.34 4.95 15.48
N PRO A 132 -16.00 3.86 15.05
CA PRO A 132 -15.56 2.49 15.32
C PRO A 132 -14.11 2.25 14.88
N PRO A 133 -13.26 1.53 15.63
CA PRO A 133 -11.86 1.34 15.26
C PRO A 133 -11.73 0.58 13.93
N LEU A 134 -10.81 1.02 13.08
CA LEU A 134 -10.51 0.30 11.84
C LEU A 134 -9.55 -0.86 12.10
N PRO A 135 -9.59 -1.92 11.26
CA PRO A 135 -8.61 -2.98 11.32
C PRO A 135 -7.19 -2.44 11.13
N ALA A 136 -6.35 -2.60 12.14
CA ALA A 136 -4.96 -2.20 12.06
C ALA A 136 -4.18 -3.09 11.09
N ALA A 137 -3.19 -2.51 10.39
CA ALA A 137 -2.24 -3.26 9.57
C ALA A 137 -1.43 -4.29 10.39
N SER A 138 -1.20 -3.97 11.67
CA SER A 138 -0.45 -4.77 12.62
C SER A 138 -1.02 -4.58 14.02
N SER A 139 -1.16 -5.66 14.78
CA SER A 139 -1.45 -5.62 16.22
C SER A 139 -0.21 -5.37 17.08
N ASN A 140 0.99 -5.30 16.48
CA ASN A 140 2.23 -5.09 17.21
C ASN A 140 2.47 -3.59 17.50
N PRO A 141 2.48 -3.17 18.78
CA PRO A 141 2.61 -1.76 19.17
C PRO A 141 3.99 -1.17 18.86
N ALA A 142 5.05 -1.97 18.85
CA ALA A 142 6.38 -1.49 18.49
C ALA A 142 6.45 -1.13 17.00
N LEU A 143 5.83 -1.93 16.14
CA LEU A 143 5.74 -1.65 14.70
C LEU A 143 4.86 -0.43 14.42
N ALA A 144 3.74 -0.28 15.14
CA ALA A 144 2.87 0.88 15.06
C ALA A 144 3.64 2.19 15.35
N ARG A 145 4.39 2.24 16.46
CA ARG A 145 5.22 3.39 16.83
C ARG A 145 6.34 3.66 15.82
N ALA A 146 6.95 2.60 15.27
CA ALA A 146 7.97 2.76 14.23
C ALA A 146 7.37 3.39 12.96
N ASN A 147 6.17 2.96 12.56
CA ASN A 147 5.48 3.52 11.40
C ASN A 147 5.08 4.98 11.60
N GLU A 148 4.55 5.33 12.78
CA GLU A 148 4.24 6.72 13.16
C GLU A 148 5.47 7.63 13.07
N ARG A 149 6.61 7.20 13.62
CA ARG A 149 7.87 7.98 13.49
C ARG A 149 8.33 8.10 12.04
N ALA A 150 8.22 7.03 11.26
CA ALA A 150 8.67 7.01 9.87
C ALA A 150 7.76 7.82 8.93
N SER A 151 6.47 7.93 9.23
CA SER A 151 5.51 8.73 8.46
C SER A 151 5.42 10.17 8.94
N GLY A 152 5.63 10.41 10.24
CA GLY A 152 5.28 11.66 10.91
C GLY A 152 3.76 11.85 11.08
N MET A 153 2.96 10.79 10.87
CA MET A 153 1.50 10.81 10.94
C MET A 153 1.02 10.02 12.16
N CYS A 154 -0.05 10.50 12.81
CA CYS A 154 -0.64 9.82 13.96
C CYS A 154 -1.16 8.42 13.60
N LEU A 155 -1.24 7.54 14.61
CA LEU A 155 -1.61 6.14 14.41
C LEU A 155 -3.03 5.97 13.85
N ASP A 156 -3.95 6.86 14.18
CA ASP A 156 -5.34 6.81 13.69
C ASP A 156 -5.40 7.06 12.19
N LEU A 157 -4.72 8.11 11.71
CA LEU A 157 -4.61 8.39 10.28
C LEU A 157 -3.90 7.25 9.55
N LEU A 158 -2.82 6.68 10.12
CA LEU A 158 -2.12 5.55 9.52
C LEU A 158 -3.01 4.31 9.36
N SER A 159 -3.84 4.01 10.36
CA SER A 159 -4.78 2.88 10.33
C SER A 159 -5.88 3.09 9.29
N ALA A 160 -6.29 4.36 9.13
CA ALA A 160 -7.22 4.83 8.13
C ALA A 160 -6.56 5.22 6.79
N SER A 161 -5.31 4.79 6.55
CA SER A 161 -4.58 5.09 5.32
C SER A 161 -4.29 3.87 4.47
N ARG A 162 -4.29 4.02 3.15
CA ARG A 162 -3.82 3.00 2.22
C ARG A 162 -2.69 3.51 1.32
N PRO A 163 -1.55 2.79 1.25
CA PRO A 163 -0.48 3.17 0.36
C PRO A 163 -0.92 2.97 -1.08
N VAL A 164 -0.63 3.94 -1.95
CA VAL A 164 -0.77 3.86 -3.41
C VAL A 164 0.35 2.97 -3.96
N HIS A 165 0.24 1.67 -3.70
CA HIS A 165 1.22 0.65 -4.04
C HIS A 165 0.54 -0.56 -4.68
N LEU A 166 0.99 -0.93 -5.88
CA LEU A 166 0.35 -1.95 -6.72
C LEU A 166 -1.06 -1.54 -7.17
N TRP A 167 -1.35 -0.25 -7.28
CA TRP A 167 -2.55 0.30 -7.92
C TRP A 167 -2.27 1.74 -8.32
N GLN A 168 -3.14 2.32 -9.15
CA GLN A 168 -3.02 3.70 -9.63
C GLN A 168 -4.18 4.52 -9.10
N LEU A 169 -3.88 5.79 -8.80
CA LEU A 169 -4.85 6.77 -8.39
C LEU A 169 -5.05 7.78 -9.52
N ASP A 170 -6.29 7.97 -9.95
CA ASP A 170 -6.70 9.14 -10.71
C ASP A 170 -7.21 10.17 -9.70
N THR A 171 -6.32 11.12 -9.37
CA THR A 171 -6.56 12.11 -8.33
C THR A 171 -7.76 12.99 -8.67
N GLN A 172 -7.88 13.45 -9.92
CA GLN A 172 -9.00 14.31 -10.32
C GLN A 172 -10.33 13.57 -10.20
N ARG A 173 -10.41 12.35 -10.74
CA ARG A 173 -11.65 11.55 -10.66
C ARG A 173 -12.00 11.21 -9.22
N LEU A 174 -11.01 10.89 -8.37
CA LEU A 174 -11.24 10.68 -6.93
C LEU A 174 -11.84 11.93 -6.28
N LEU A 175 -11.20 13.09 -6.44
CA LEU A 175 -11.61 14.34 -5.81
C LEU A 175 -13.01 14.76 -6.26
N THR A 176 -13.30 14.68 -7.55
CA THR A 176 -14.64 14.96 -8.10
C THR A 176 -15.70 14.01 -7.52
N THR A 177 -15.37 12.74 -7.33
CA THR A 177 -16.30 11.76 -6.75
C THR A 177 -16.57 12.03 -5.27
N ILE A 178 -15.53 12.37 -4.49
CA ILE A 178 -15.68 12.75 -3.07
C ILE A 178 -16.53 14.01 -2.95
N ALA A 179 -16.23 15.05 -3.73
CA ALA A 179 -16.97 16.33 -3.67
C ALA A 179 -18.46 16.17 -3.98
N ARG A 180 -18.82 15.18 -4.81
CA ARG A 180 -20.22 14.86 -5.13
C ARG A 180 -20.94 14.17 -3.97
N HIS A 181 -20.34 13.13 -3.39
CA HIS A 181 -21.01 12.32 -2.36
C HIS A 181 -20.95 12.93 -0.96
N ALA A 182 -19.89 13.67 -0.66
CA ALA A 182 -19.66 14.25 0.66
C ALA A 182 -19.01 15.65 0.55
N PRO A 183 -19.76 16.68 0.11
CA PRO A 183 -19.23 18.04 -0.07
C PRO A 183 -18.77 18.72 1.23
N HIS A 184 -19.11 18.14 2.39
CA HIS A 184 -18.69 18.60 3.71
C HIS A 184 -17.32 18.06 4.14
N VAL A 185 -16.77 17.06 3.43
CA VAL A 185 -15.48 16.44 3.76
C VAL A 185 -14.34 17.36 3.32
N VAL A 186 -13.44 17.70 4.24
CA VAL A 186 -12.27 18.53 3.93
C VAL A 186 -11.22 17.70 3.21
N ILE A 187 -10.79 18.15 2.02
CA ILE A 187 -9.76 17.45 1.25
C ILE A 187 -8.44 18.21 1.32
N THR A 188 -7.41 17.55 1.81
CA THR A 188 -6.03 18.07 1.86
C THR A 188 -5.15 17.25 0.93
N VAL A 189 -4.40 17.93 0.06
CA VAL A 189 -3.47 17.28 -0.87
C VAL A 189 -2.08 17.85 -0.64
N ASP A 190 -1.14 16.99 -0.26
CA ASP A 190 0.27 17.31 -0.15
C ASP A 190 0.79 17.80 -1.52
N PRO A 191 1.50 18.94 -1.58
CA PRO A 191 2.10 19.44 -2.82
C PRO A 191 3.02 18.44 -3.52
N ALA A 192 3.64 17.52 -2.76
CA ALA A 192 4.48 16.46 -3.31
C ALA A 192 3.69 15.25 -3.85
N PHE A 193 2.36 15.24 -3.69
CA PHE A 193 1.53 14.12 -4.12
C PHE A 193 1.52 14.00 -5.65
N PRO A 194 1.69 12.78 -6.21
CA PRO A 194 1.75 12.60 -7.66
C PRO A 194 0.42 12.91 -8.36
N GLY A 195 0.48 13.53 -9.55
CA GLY A 195 -0.69 13.76 -10.41
C GLY A 195 -1.43 15.09 -10.16
N GLN A 196 -0.74 16.10 -9.64
CA GLN A 196 -1.25 17.48 -9.50
C GLN A 196 -1.10 18.34 -10.78
N GLY A 197 -0.69 17.76 -11.92
CA GLY A 197 -0.45 18.47 -13.18
C GLY A 197 -1.12 17.81 -14.37
#